data_AF-A0AA38IMI0-F1
#
_entry.id   AF-A0AA38IMI0-F1
#
_cell.length_a   1.000
_cell.length_b   1.000
_cell.length_c   1.000
_cell.angle_alpha   90.00
_cell.angle_beta   90.00
_cell.angle_gamma   90.00
#
_symmetry.space_group_name_H-M   'P 1'
#
loop_
_entity.id
_entity.type
_entity.pdbx_description
1 polymer ?
#
loop_
_entity_poly.entity_id
_entity_poly.type
_entity_poly.pdbx_seq_one_letter_code
_entity_poly.pdbx_strand_id
1 'polypeptide(L)'
;MSERKYLSGTQKRKLKLQYEQELAKCRKVTSFFTPQPSTSTSNNSTGENEVILKSVKNSAGTSCNNYSLTVTDTIDENMIKDEAKQISLVTGSALLWKQPALKRLDTECRHYTRDLNGATENRTQLIQKEAKYVTVFVKVHLLLSLITGCVLIPVGKERKFQLILTFLEDHHLSILDVFYYIMFPIYALLSVRLPHGLLYLVSHAKFNVYVCLDFIQDMCSHYDNKDDNELLESKEYQDVIRERLIFVVTKTQNLIKVTNCVSDICTEMIPAVVISGFLMGLSAMSFAYLGDFFGHWCYFQNFVWCFTTASVLIIYTHCGQTFENVTGKIFDVLYETRWTSFDRSNRKIFLLTLMAIQEPRKLSFTDTVSCNYELGVQSDSSAARIQADVATGPEEVSKREAEVPNTQFEKELDRRNMDLNKGHRRE
;
A
#
# COMPACT_ATOMS: atom_id res chain seq x y z
N MET A 1 -18.78 -56.23 -8.99
CA MET A 1 -17.44 -56.09 -9.61
C MET A 1 -17.38 -54.74 -10.30
N SER A 2 -16.61 -53.78 -9.77
CA SER A 2 -16.45 -52.43 -10.35
C SER A 2 -15.37 -52.46 -11.42
N GLU A 3 -15.74 -52.21 -12.69
CA GLU A 3 -14.82 -52.08 -13.82
C GLU A 3 -13.85 -50.92 -13.61
N ARG A 4 -12.55 -51.22 -13.49
CA ARG A 4 -11.50 -50.20 -13.49
C ARG A 4 -11.26 -49.73 -14.93
N LYS A 5 -11.78 -48.54 -15.27
CA LYS A 5 -11.42 -47.86 -16.53
C LYS A 5 -9.98 -47.37 -16.44
N TYR A 6 -9.10 -47.95 -17.26
CA TYR A 6 -7.73 -47.48 -17.40
C TYR A 6 -7.68 -46.24 -18.31
N LEU A 7 -7.11 -45.15 -17.79
CA LEU A 7 -6.83 -43.94 -18.58
C LEU A 7 -5.92 -44.27 -19.76
N SER A 8 -6.29 -43.81 -20.95
CA SER A 8 -5.49 -43.99 -22.16
C SER A 8 -4.14 -43.27 -22.06
N GLY A 9 -3.13 -43.74 -22.80
CA GLY A 9 -1.79 -43.15 -22.78
C GLY A 9 -1.78 -41.64 -23.08
N THR A 10 -2.71 -41.19 -23.91
CA THR A 10 -2.87 -39.78 -24.28
C THR A 10 -3.43 -38.94 -23.14
N GLN A 11 -4.38 -39.47 -22.36
CA GLN A 11 -4.92 -38.81 -21.17
C GLN A 11 -3.87 -38.68 -20.07
N LYS A 12 -3.03 -39.71 -19.87
CA LYS A 12 -1.90 -39.66 -18.94
C LYS A 12 -0.88 -38.58 -19.31
N ARG A 13 -0.59 -38.41 -20.60
CA ARG A 13 0.33 -37.35 -21.08
C ARG A 13 -0.24 -35.94 -20.86
N LYS A 14 -1.53 -35.73 -21.11
CA LYS A 14 -2.18 -34.43 -20.84
C LYS A 14 -2.16 -34.07 -19.35
N LEU A 15 -2.51 -35.03 -18.48
CA LEU A 15 -2.45 -34.86 -17.02
C LEU A 15 -1.02 -34.55 -16.53
N LYS A 16 -0.02 -35.23 -17.09
CA LYS A 16 1.39 -34.95 -16.77
C LYS A 16 1.81 -33.53 -17.15
N LEU A 17 1.43 -33.07 -18.34
CA LEU A 17 1.79 -31.73 -18.82
C LEU A 17 1.11 -30.63 -17.98
N GLN A 18 -0.16 -30.82 -17.65
CA GLN A 18 -0.92 -29.90 -16.79
C GLN A 18 -0.33 -29.84 -15.37
N TYR A 19 0.12 -30.99 -14.85
CA TYR A 19 0.81 -31.06 -13.56
C TYR A 19 2.16 -30.33 -13.56
N GLU A 20 2.98 -30.51 -14.60
CA GLU A 20 4.27 -29.82 -14.72
C GLU A 20 4.10 -28.29 -14.82
N GLN A 21 3.02 -27.84 -15.46
CA GLN A 21 2.67 -26.41 -15.52
C GLN A 21 2.26 -25.85 -14.14
N GLU A 22 1.44 -26.57 -13.37
CA GLU A 22 1.07 -26.15 -12.01
C GLU A 22 2.27 -26.16 -11.03
N LEU A 23 3.17 -27.12 -11.18
CA LEU A 23 4.42 -27.17 -10.40
C LEU A 23 5.37 -26.01 -10.73
N ALA A 24 5.46 -25.63 -12.01
CA ALA A 24 6.24 -24.46 -12.43
C ALA A 24 5.66 -23.16 -11.85
N LYS A 25 4.32 -23.03 -11.78
CA LYS A 25 3.65 -21.91 -11.10
C LYS A 25 3.98 -21.90 -9.60
N CYS A 26 3.92 -23.04 -8.93
CA CYS A 26 4.22 -23.15 -7.49
C CYS A 26 5.69 -22.82 -7.18
N ARG A 27 6.66 -23.27 -8.01
CA ARG A 27 8.08 -22.92 -7.83
C ARG A 27 8.33 -21.42 -8.00
N LYS A 28 7.65 -20.80 -8.97
CA LYS A 28 7.69 -19.34 -9.17
C LYS A 28 7.14 -18.62 -7.95
N VAL A 29 6.06 -19.13 -7.36
CA VAL A 29 5.47 -18.65 -6.10
C VAL A 29 6.46 -18.73 -4.93
N THR A 30 7.19 -19.84 -4.76
CA THR A 30 8.19 -19.96 -3.67
C THR A 30 9.35 -18.98 -3.84
N SER A 31 9.78 -18.73 -5.08
CA SER A 31 10.85 -17.76 -5.36
C SER A 31 10.47 -16.29 -5.07
N PHE A 32 9.17 -15.98 -5.00
CA PHE A 32 8.69 -14.65 -4.58
C PHE A 32 8.80 -14.41 -3.08
N PHE A 33 8.89 -15.47 -2.27
CA PHE A 33 8.96 -15.38 -0.81
C PHE A 33 10.38 -15.54 -0.27
N THR A 34 11.33 -15.96 -1.09
CA THR A 34 12.76 -15.79 -0.79
C THR A 34 13.14 -14.33 -1.01
N PRO A 35 13.66 -13.62 0.01
CA PRO A 35 14.26 -12.31 -0.19
C PRO A 35 15.28 -12.41 -1.33
N GLN A 36 15.19 -11.52 -2.33
CA GLN A 36 16.31 -11.41 -3.27
C GLN A 36 17.52 -10.97 -2.45
N PRO A 37 18.64 -11.73 -2.47
CA PRO A 37 19.85 -11.25 -1.84
C PRO A 37 20.22 -9.92 -2.50
N SER A 38 20.26 -8.86 -1.70
CA SER A 38 21.00 -7.64 -2.06
C SER A 38 22.36 -8.09 -2.53
N THR A 39 22.79 -7.64 -3.70
CA THR A 39 24.04 -8.02 -4.36
C THR A 39 25.24 -7.80 -3.42
N SER A 40 25.56 -8.83 -2.64
CA SER A 40 26.83 -9.03 -1.96
C SER A 40 27.14 -10.51 -2.03
N THR A 41 28.17 -10.80 -2.82
CA THR A 41 28.68 -12.12 -3.20
C THR A 41 28.95 -13.00 -1.98
N SER A 42 28.31 -14.16 -1.90
CA SER A 42 28.84 -15.32 -1.16
C SER A 42 28.13 -16.60 -1.59
N ASN A 43 28.92 -17.56 -2.07
CA ASN A 43 28.51 -18.90 -2.48
C ASN A 43 28.50 -19.85 -1.28
N ASN A 44 27.43 -20.65 -1.16
CA ASN A 44 27.44 -22.11 -0.90
C ASN A 44 26.24 -22.55 -0.04
N SER A 45 25.48 -23.51 -0.58
CA SER A 45 24.89 -24.70 0.07
C SER A 45 23.46 -24.97 -0.41
N THR A 46 23.32 -25.82 -1.43
CA THR A 46 22.05 -26.42 -1.83
C THR A 46 22.14 -27.92 -1.66
N GLY A 47 21.51 -28.43 -0.60
CA GLY A 47 21.50 -29.85 -0.31
C GLY A 47 20.48 -30.25 0.76
N GLU A 48 19.25 -29.72 0.72
CA GLU A 48 18.20 -30.17 1.67
C GLU A 48 16.75 -30.12 1.15
N ASN A 49 16.48 -29.54 -0.03
CA ASN A 49 15.10 -29.34 -0.52
C ASN A 49 14.49 -30.50 -1.33
N GLU A 50 15.20 -31.60 -1.54
CA GLU A 50 14.76 -32.69 -2.43
C GLU A 50 13.87 -33.75 -1.75
N VAL A 51 13.81 -33.76 -0.41
CA VAL A 51 13.07 -34.79 0.36
C VAL A 51 11.57 -34.47 0.48
N ILE A 52 11.14 -33.23 0.23
CA ILE A 52 9.76 -32.77 0.48
C ILE A 52 8.78 -33.13 -0.67
N LEU A 53 9.29 -33.43 -1.87
CA LEU A 53 8.48 -33.56 -3.11
C LEU A 53 7.87 -34.94 -3.39
N LYS A 54 8.18 -35.98 -2.60
CA LYS A 54 7.64 -37.34 -2.85
C LYS A 54 6.28 -37.63 -2.20
N SER A 55 5.75 -36.73 -1.35
CA SER A 55 4.53 -36.95 -0.55
C SER A 55 3.20 -36.60 -1.24
N VAL A 56 3.21 -35.97 -2.43
CA VAL A 56 1.98 -35.47 -3.12
C VAL A 56 1.45 -36.47 -4.16
N LYS A 57 1.93 -37.72 -4.14
CA LYS A 57 1.77 -38.65 -5.25
C LYS A 57 0.40 -39.35 -5.38
N ASN A 58 -0.46 -39.35 -4.36
CA ASN A 58 -1.57 -40.31 -4.27
C ASN A 58 -2.94 -39.71 -3.89
N SER A 59 -3.43 -38.66 -4.54
CA SER A 59 -4.88 -38.32 -4.45
C SER A 59 -5.30 -37.26 -5.47
N ALA A 60 -5.54 -37.63 -6.72
CA ALA A 60 -6.31 -36.78 -7.63
C ALA A 60 -6.99 -37.65 -8.70
N GLY A 61 -8.21 -38.04 -8.41
CA GLY A 61 -9.11 -38.68 -9.35
C GLY A 61 -10.53 -38.51 -8.83
N THR A 62 -11.35 -37.86 -9.65
CA THR A 62 -12.83 -37.79 -9.66
C THR A 62 -13.46 -36.49 -9.13
N SER A 63 -13.92 -35.68 -10.09
CA SER A 63 -15.23 -34.99 -10.17
C SER A 63 -15.75 -34.20 -8.97
N CYS A 64 -15.81 -32.87 -9.12
CA CYS A 64 -16.88 -32.03 -8.57
C CYS A 64 -17.22 -30.90 -9.55
N ASN A 65 -18.15 -31.17 -10.46
CA ASN A 65 -19.03 -30.14 -10.99
C ASN A 65 -20.25 -30.10 -10.06
N ASN A 66 -20.46 -28.96 -9.38
CA ASN A 66 -21.77 -28.41 -8.95
C ASN A 66 -21.58 -27.50 -7.73
N TYR A 67 -21.15 -26.26 -7.97
CA TYR A 67 -21.52 -25.12 -7.12
C TYR A 67 -21.81 -23.94 -8.04
N SER A 68 -23.06 -23.87 -8.51
CA SER A 68 -23.66 -22.68 -9.10
C SER A 68 -24.37 -21.94 -7.97
N LEU A 69 -23.64 -21.04 -7.30
CA LEU A 69 -24.26 -20.10 -6.37
C LEU A 69 -24.93 -18.98 -7.18
N THR A 70 -26.16 -19.21 -7.63
CA THR A 70 -27.03 -18.16 -8.18
C THR A 70 -27.63 -17.37 -7.02
N VAL A 71 -26.93 -16.33 -6.58
CA VAL A 71 -27.52 -15.19 -5.89
C VAL A 71 -27.25 -13.98 -6.78
N THR A 72 -28.19 -13.75 -7.70
CA THR A 72 -28.23 -12.52 -8.50
C THR A 72 -28.91 -11.44 -7.68
N ASP A 73 -28.11 -10.71 -6.90
CA ASP A 73 -28.35 -9.30 -6.66
C ASP A 73 -27.11 -8.58 -7.17
N THR A 74 -27.23 -8.09 -8.40
CA THR A 74 -26.22 -7.30 -9.09
C THR A 74 -25.84 -6.11 -8.23
N ILE A 75 -24.61 -6.10 -7.70
CA ILE A 75 -23.91 -4.85 -7.38
C ILE A 75 -24.07 -3.98 -8.62
N ASP A 76 -24.71 -2.82 -8.45
CA ASP A 76 -25.15 -1.98 -9.55
C ASP A 76 -23.96 -1.66 -10.46
N GLU A 77 -23.95 -2.32 -11.63
CA GLU A 77 -22.91 -2.16 -12.64
C GLU A 77 -22.80 -0.68 -13.06
N ASN A 78 -23.88 0.09 -12.86
CA ASN A 78 -23.91 1.52 -13.07
C ASN A 78 -23.15 2.30 -12.00
N MET A 79 -23.09 1.84 -10.75
CA MET A 79 -22.30 2.49 -9.69
C MET A 79 -20.79 2.36 -9.97
N ILE A 80 -20.34 1.15 -10.36
CA ILE A 80 -18.95 0.91 -10.75
C ILE A 80 -18.60 1.64 -12.06
N LYS A 81 -19.52 1.68 -13.03
CA LYS A 81 -19.34 2.45 -14.27
C LYS A 81 -19.35 3.96 -14.02
N ASP A 82 -20.16 4.48 -13.10
CA ASP A 82 -20.21 5.90 -12.75
C ASP A 82 -18.99 6.32 -11.92
N GLU A 83 -18.48 5.47 -11.04
CA GLU A 83 -17.20 5.69 -10.37
C GLU A 83 -16.06 5.68 -11.40
N ALA A 84 -15.98 4.68 -12.28
CA ALA A 84 -14.98 4.62 -13.35
C ALA A 84 -15.09 5.81 -14.33
N LYS A 85 -16.29 6.33 -14.59
CA LYS A 85 -16.55 7.49 -15.45
C LYS A 85 -16.20 8.81 -14.76
N GLN A 86 -16.49 8.97 -13.46
CA GLN A 86 -16.03 10.12 -12.68
C GLN A 86 -14.51 10.11 -12.52
N ILE A 87 -13.90 8.93 -12.35
CA ILE A 87 -12.46 8.73 -12.38
C ILE A 87 -11.91 9.12 -13.74
N SER A 88 -12.50 8.67 -14.85
CA SER A 88 -12.12 9.07 -16.22
C SER A 88 -12.28 10.57 -16.47
N LEU A 89 -13.18 11.27 -15.77
CA LEU A 89 -13.38 12.71 -15.91
C LEU A 89 -12.29 13.49 -15.14
N VAL A 90 -11.97 13.03 -13.92
CA VAL A 90 -10.90 13.61 -13.06
C VAL A 90 -9.50 13.22 -13.57
N THR A 91 -9.36 12.05 -14.18
CA THR A 91 -8.16 11.58 -14.88
C THR A 91 -8.18 11.88 -16.38
N GLY A 92 -9.18 12.55 -16.95
CA GLY A 92 -9.19 12.92 -18.38
C GLY A 92 -8.03 13.86 -18.75
N SER A 93 -7.53 14.62 -17.78
CA SER A 93 -6.30 15.40 -17.85
C SER A 93 -5.00 14.58 -17.65
N ALA A 94 -5.10 13.25 -17.48
CA ALA A 94 -3.98 12.29 -17.38
C ALA A 94 -3.29 12.01 -18.70
N LEU A 95 -3.76 12.63 -19.80
CA LEU A 95 -3.35 12.25 -21.14
C LEU A 95 -1.86 12.46 -21.42
N LEU A 96 -1.11 13.13 -20.56
CA LEU A 96 0.30 13.46 -20.81
C LEU A 96 1.33 12.60 -20.06
N TRP A 97 1.00 11.88 -18.98
CA TRP A 97 2.00 11.08 -18.23
C TRP A 97 1.59 9.62 -18.01
N LYS A 98 2.42 8.70 -18.54
CA LYS A 98 2.40 7.21 -18.45
C LYS A 98 1.00 6.54 -18.44
N GLN A 99 0.31 6.57 -19.58
CA GLN A 99 -0.84 5.68 -19.85
C GLN A 99 -0.61 4.18 -19.52
N PRO A 100 0.58 3.57 -19.68
CA PRO A 100 0.74 2.13 -19.44
C PRO A 100 0.55 1.72 -17.98
N ALA A 101 1.06 2.51 -17.03
CA ALA A 101 0.96 2.20 -15.60
C ALA A 101 -0.49 2.32 -15.13
N LEU A 102 -1.16 3.42 -15.49
CA LEU A 102 -2.58 3.63 -15.17
C LEU A 102 -3.49 2.61 -15.86
N LYS A 103 -3.23 2.25 -17.13
CA LYS A 103 -3.99 1.19 -17.82
C LYS A 103 -3.76 -0.18 -17.20
N ARG A 104 -2.51 -0.51 -16.82
CA ARG A 104 -2.21 -1.77 -16.12
C ARG A 104 -2.95 -1.82 -14.79
N LEU A 105 -2.92 -0.72 -14.05
CA LEU A 105 -3.56 -0.59 -12.75
C LEU A 105 -5.09 -0.66 -12.84
N ASP A 106 -5.70 0.01 -13.82
CA ASP A 106 -7.14 -0.05 -14.09
C ASP A 106 -7.59 -1.46 -14.55
N THR A 107 -6.75 -2.14 -15.34
CA THR A 107 -7.00 -3.54 -15.74
C THR A 107 -6.91 -4.47 -14.54
N GLU A 108 -5.92 -4.28 -13.68
CA GLU A 108 -5.79 -5.04 -12.43
C GLU A 108 -6.99 -4.76 -11.52
N CYS A 109 -7.36 -3.48 -11.32
CA CYS A 109 -8.50 -3.07 -10.50
C CYS A 109 -9.81 -3.70 -10.95
N ARG A 110 -10.10 -3.70 -12.26
CA ARG A 110 -11.31 -4.33 -12.81
C ARG A 110 -11.35 -5.85 -12.63
N HIS A 111 -10.19 -6.51 -12.67
CA HIS A 111 -10.12 -7.93 -12.36
C HIS A 111 -10.52 -8.22 -10.90
N TYR A 112 -10.22 -7.31 -9.98
CA TYR A 112 -10.59 -7.43 -8.58
C TYR A 112 -12.07 -7.17 -8.30
N THR A 113 -12.67 -6.19 -8.99
CA THR A 113 -14.08 -5.83 -8.77
C THR A 113 -15.04 -6.98 -9.09
N ARG A 114 -14.65 -7.86 -10.02
CA ARG A 114 -15.44 -9.04 -10.41
C ARG A 114 -15.62 -10.07 -9.29
N ASP A 115 -14.74 -10.05 -8.29
CA ASP A 115 -14.76 -11.01 -7.18
C ASP A 115 -15.50 -10.49 -5.93
N LEU A 116 -16.03 -9.25 -5.96
CA LEU A 116 -16.85 -8.69 -4.87
C LEU A 116 -18.17 -9.45 -4.63
N ASN A 117 -18.61 -10.27 -5.60
CA ASN A 117 -19.79 -11.13 -5.45
C ASN A 117 -19.66 -12.18 -4.33
N GLY A 118 -18.44 -12.39 -3.80
CA GLY A 118 -18.20 -13.28 -2.66
C GLY A 118 -18.24 -12.60 -1.28
N ALA A 119 -18.43 -11.27 -1.21
CA ALA A 119 -18.45 -10.55 0.06
C ALA A 119 -19.78 -10.70 0.79
N THR A 120 -19.75 -10.71 2.12
CA THR A 120 -20.97 -10.70 2.93
C THR A 120 -21.73 -9.38 2.77
N GLU A 121 -23.05 -9.39 2.93
CA GLU A 121 -23.89 -8.19 2.78
C GLU A 121 -23.41 -7.05 3.69
N ASN A 122 -23.07 -7.37 4.94
CA ASN A 122 -22.53 -6.42 5.92
C ASN A 122 -21.28 -5.71 5.42
N ARG A 123 -20.41 -6.41 4.68
CA ARG A 123 -19.14 -5.88 4.19
C ARG A 123 -19.29 -5.13 2.89
N THR A 124 -20.21 -5.55 2.03
CA THR A 124 -20.64 -4.76 0.88
C THR A 124 -21.17 -3.39 1.33
N GLN A 125 -22.01 -3.34 2.37
CA GLN A 125 -22.48 -2.06 2.94
C GLN A 125 -21.34 -1.21 3.51
N LEU A 126 -20.36 -1.82 4.20
CA LEU A 126 -19.18 -1.11 4.71
C LEU A 126 -18.34 -0.51 3.57
N ILE A 127 -18.06 -1.29 2.52
CA ILE A 127 -17.31 -0.85 1.35
C ILE A 127 -18.03 0.31 0.66
N GLN A 128 -19.34 0.20 0.43
CA GLN A 128 -20.15 1.26 -0.18
C GLN A 128 -20.13 2.55 0.66
N LYS A 129 -20.27 2.41 1.98
CA LYS A 129 -20.22 3.55 2.90
C LYS A 129 -18.86 4.25 2.84
N GLU A 130 -17.77 3.50 2.88
CA GLU A 130 -16.42 4.07 2.77
C GLU A 130 -16.15 4.68 1.39
N ALA A 131 -16.56 4.03 0.30
CA ALA A 131 -16.43 4.56 -1.06
C ALA A 131 -17.19 5.90 -1.23
N LYS A 132 -18.39 6.00 -0.64
CA LYS A 132 -19.16 7.24 -0.59
C LYS A 132 -18.41 8.34 0.17
N TYR A 133 -17.82 8.02 1.32
CA TYR A 133 -17.01 8.99 2.08
C TYR A 133 -15.79 9.46 1.30
N VAL A 134 -15.04 8.55 0.69
CA VAL A 134 -13.87 8.89 -0.14
C VAL A 134 -14.29 9.80 -1.31
N THR A 135 -15.42 9.51 -1.96
CA THR A 135 -15.94 10.32 -3.06
C THR A 135 -16.33 11.73 -2.62
N VAL A 136 -17.08 11.86 -1.52
CA VAL A 136 -17.47 13.16 -0.97
C VAL A 136 -16.22 13.95 -0.58
N PHE A 137 -15.26 13.31 0.08
CA PHE A 137 -14.01 13.91 0.49
C PHE A 137 -13.19 14.43 -0.70
N VAL A 138 -13.03 13.63 -1.76
CA VAL A 138 -12.34 14.04 -3.00
C VAL A 138 -13.01 15.26 -3.63
N LYS A 139 -14.34 15.29 -3.69
CA LYS A 139 -15.09 16.44 -4.24
C LYS A 139 -14.89 17.71 -3.43
N VAL A 140 -14.96 17.62 -2.10
CA VAL A 140 -14.72 18.76 -1.20
C VAL A 140 -13.29 19.26 -1.33
N HIS A 141 -12.30 18.36 -1.35
CA HIS A 141 -10.89 18.72 -1.49
C HIS A 141 -10.57 19.32 -2.86
N LEU A 142 -11.22 18.83 -3.92
CA LEU A 142 -11.12 19.41 -5.26
C LEU A 142 -11.66 20.84 -5.30
N LEU A 143 -12.82 21.09 -4.68
CA LEU A 143 -13.40 22.43 -4.56
C LEU A 143 -12.50 23.36 -3.75
N LEU A 144 -11.97 22.89 -2.62
CA LEU A 144 -11.02 23.64 -1.79
C LEU A 144 -9.76 24.02 -2.58
N SER A 145 -9.23 23.11 -3.38
CA SER A 145 -8.09 23.38 -4.25
C SER A 145 -8.41 24.41 -5.33
N LEU A 146 -9.57 24.33 -5.97
CA LEU A 146 -10.01 25.35 -6.93
C LEU A 146 -10.12 26.73 -6.28
N ILE A 147 -10.74 26.80 -5.09
CA ILE A 147 -10.81 28.05 -4.31
C ILE A 147 -9.39 28.56 -4.02
N THR A 148 -8.47 27.69 -3.63
CA THR A 148 -7.07 28.03 -3.38
C THR A 148 -6.41 28.62 -4.63
N GLY A 149 -6.57 27.96 -5.78
CA GLY A 149 -6.04 28.45 -7.06
C GLY A 149 -6.60 29.82 -7.47
N CYS A 150 -7.89 30.08 -7.21
CA CYS A 150 -8.50 31.39 -7.45
C CYS A 150 -8.00 32.46 -6.47
N VAL A 151 -7.84 32.12 -5.18
CA VAL A 151 -7.38 33.04 -4.14
C VAL A 151 -5.92 33.44 -4.36
N LEU A 152 -5.09 32.54 -4.88
CA LEU A 152 -3.68 32.81 -5.19
C LEU A 152 -3.45 33.79 -6.36
N ILE A 153 -4.49 34.16 -7.10
CA ILE A 153 -4.39 35.19 -8.14
C ILE A 153 -4.05 36.52 -7.45
N PRO A 154 -2.89 37.15 -7.75
CA PRO A 154 -2.53 38.43 -7.15
C PRO A 154 -3.48 39.52 -7.64
N VAL A 155 -3.95 40.37 -6.72
CA VAL A 155 -4.85 41.49 -7.04
C VAL A 155 -4.24 42.81 -6.55
N GLY A 156 -4.24 43.82 -7.43
CA GLY A 156 -3.84 45.19 -7.06
C GLY A 156 -2.34 45.37 -6.84
N LYS A 157 -1.97 45.98 -5.71
CA LYS A 157 -0.57 46.40 -5.42
C LYS A 157 0.38 45.21 -5.23
N GLU A 158 -0.16 44.03 -4.94
CA GLU A 158 0.59 42.79 -4.75
C GLU A 158 1.30 42.32 -6.02
N ARG A 159 0.80 42.75 -7.19
CA ARG A 159 1.39 42.45 -8.50
C ARG A 159 2.88 42.82 -8.57
N LYS A 160 3.26 43.92 -7.91
CA LYS A 160 4.64 44.44 -7.92
C LYS A 160 5.64 43.58 -7.14
N PHE A 161 5.16 42.74 -6.23
CA PHE A 161 6.02 41.85 -5.44
C PHE A 161 6.32 40.53 -6.18
N GLN A 162 5.62 40.26 -7.28
CA GLN A 162 5.89 39.09 -8.10
C GLN A 162 6.85 39.45 -9.23
N LEU A 163 8.13 39.11 -9.03
CA LEU A 163 9.23 39.39 -9.97
C LEU A 163 8.89 39.03 -11.43
N ILE A 164 8.20 37.90 -11.63
CA ILE A 164 7.79 37.42 -12.95
C ILE A 164 6.79 38.38 -13.60
N LEU A 165 5.77 38.85 -12.86
CA LEU A 165 4.77 39.77 -13.41
C LEU A 165 5.38 41.14 -13.70
N THR A 166 6.25 41.65 -12.83
CA THR A 166 6.97 42.90 -13.07
C THR A 166 7.82 42.79 -14.35
N PHE A 167 8.54 41.68 -14.52
CA PHE A 167 9.33 41.43 -15.73
C PHE A 167 8.47 41.38 -17.00
N LEU A 168 7.29 40.73 -16.95
CA LEU A 168 6.37 40.64 -18.09
C LEU A 168 5.77 42.01 -18.46
N GLU A 169 5.42 42.81 -17.45
CA GLU A 169 4.95 44.20 -17.63
C GLU A 169 6.02 45.06 -18.30
N ASP A 170 7.27 44.99 -17.82
CA ASP A 170 8.40 45.77 -18.35
C ASP A 170 8.71 45.45 -19.82
N HIS A 171 8.41 44.22 -20.27
CA HIS A 171 8.63 43.79 -21.66
C HIS A 171 7.36 43.86 -22.53
N HIS A 172 6.26 44.45 -22.03
CA HIS A 172 4.98 44.57 -22.74
C HIS A 172 4.37 43.24 -23.22
N LEU A 173 4.62 42.13 -22.52
CA LEU A 173 4.17 40.78 -22.91
C LEU A 173 2.77 40.45 -22.37
N SER A 174 1.76 41.25 -22.72
CA SER A 174 0.40 41.17 -22.14
C SER A 174 -0.30 39.80 -22.29
N ILE A 175 0.05 39.01 -23.31
CA ILE A 175 -0.51 37.67 -23.51
C ILE A 175 0.03 36.70 -22.44
N LEU A 176 1.30 36.83 -22.06
CA LEU A 176 1.92 35.96 -21.05
C LEU A 176 1.36 36.22 -19.65
N ASP A 177 0.90 37.45 -19.37
CA ASP A 177 0.17 37.76 -18.12
C ASP A 177 -1.10 36.90 -18.00
N VAL A 178 -1.89 36.81 -19.06
CA VAL A 178 -3.12 35.99 -19.08
C VAL A 178 -2.79 34.52 -18.86
N PHE A 179 -1.74 34.02 -19.51
CA PHE A 179 -1.27 32.64 -19.28
C PHE A 179 -0.84 32.43 -17.83
N TYR A 180 -0.10 33.37 -17.24
CA TYR A 180 0.33 33.29 -15.84
C TYR A 180 -0.86 33.15 -14.88
N TYR A 181 -1.93 33.95 -15.07
CA TYR A 181 -3.13 33.86 -14.25
C TYR A 181 -3.89 32.55 -14.42
N ILE A 182 -4.02 32.06 -15.65
CA ILE A 182 -4.70 30.78 -15.94
C ILE A 182 -3.92 29.59 -15.34
N MET A 183 -2.60 29.72 -15.13
CA MET A 183 -1.79 28.66 -14.57
C MET A 183 -2.08 28.39 -13.08
N PHE A 184 -2.60 29.34 -12.30
CA PHE A 184 -2.88 29.10 -10.87
C PHE A 184 -3.98 28.06 -10.62
N PRO A 185 -5.19 28.16 -11.21
CA PRO A 185 -6.20 27.11 -11.07
C PRO A 185 -5.72 25.76 -11.64
N ILE A 186 -4.97 25.78 -12.74
CA ILE A 186 -4.41 24.55 -13.33
C ILE A 186 -3.43 23.90 -12.35
N TYR A 187 -2.52 24.68 -11.77
CA TYR A 187 -1.55 24.20 -10.80
C TYR A 187 -2.23 23.65 -9.54
N ALA A 188 -3.25 24.34 -9.03
CA ALA A 188 -4.04 23.88 -7.90
C ALA A 188 -4.68 22.51 -8.20
N LEU A 189 -5.30 22.34 -9.38
CA LEU A 189 -5.85 21.05 -9.82
C LEU A 189 -4.77 19.96 -9.94
N LEU A 190 -3.60 20.30 -10.50
CA LEU A 190 -2.48 19.36 -10.61
C LEU A 190 -1.94 18.93 -9.25
N SER A 191 -1.93 19.82 -8.26
CA SER A 191 -1.40 19.55 -6.92
C SER A 191 -2.22 18.51 -6.15
N VAL A 192 -3.55 18.45 -6.36
CA VAL A 192 -4.45 17.51 -5.66
C VAL A 192 -4.66 16.20 -6.40
N ARG A 193 -4.41 16.20 -7.71
CA ARG A 193 -4.56 15.04 -8.59
C ARG A 193 -3.79 13.83 -8.10
N LEU A 194 -2.53 14.03 -7.73
CA LEU A 194 -1.61 12.98 -7.31
C LEU A 194 -2.03 12.36 -5.95
N PRO A 195 -2.28 13.14 -4.89
CA PRO A 195 -2.83 12.64 -3.63
C PRO A 195 -4.15 11.88 -3.80
N HIS A 196 -5.06 12.37 -4.66
CA HIS A 196 -6.33 11.70 -4.96
C HIS A 196 -6.13 10.37 -5.68
N GLY A 197 -5.18 10.31 -6.61
CA GLY A 197 -4.78 9.06 -7.24
C GLY A 197 -4.32 8.02 -6.22
N LEU A 198 -3.45 8.41 -5.29
CA LEU A 198 -3.01 7.51 -4.22
C LEU A 198 -4.18 7.08 -3.32
N LEU A 199 -5.00 8.02 -2.86
CA LEU A 199 -6.17 7.73 -2.02
C LEU A 199 -7.09 6.70 -2.67
N TYR A 200 -7.34 6.84 -3.97
CA TYR A 200 -8.14 5.89 -4.73
C TYR A 200 -7.50 4.49 -4.74
N LEU A 201 -6.21 4.39 -5.07
CA LEU A 201 -5.50 3.12 -5.15
C LEU A 201 -5.44 2.39 -3.81
N VAL A 202 -5.15 3.14 -2.75
CA VAL A 202 -5.13 2.61 -1.40
C VAL A 202 -6.53 2.15 -0.97
N SER A 203 -7.57 2.94 -1.26
CA SER A 203 -8.95 2.54 -0.95
C SER A 203 -9.34 1.27 -1.69
N HIS A 204 -8.96 1.15 -2.96
CA HIS A 204 -9.21 -0.05 -3.75
C HIS A 204 -8.46 -1.27 -3.22
N ALA A 205 -7.17 -1.13 -2.87
CA ALA A 205 -6.39 -2.21 -2.25
C ALA A 205 -7.00 -2.61 -0.89
N LYS A 206 -7.45 -1.64 -0.10
CA LYS A 206 -8.13 -1.86 1.17
C LYS A 206 -9.43 -2.66 1.02
N PHE A 207 -10.26 -2.36 0.03
CA PHE A 207 -11.47 -3.13 -0.23
C PHE A 207 -11.17 -4.59 -0.61
N ASN A 208 -10.09 -4.82 -1.36
CA ASN A 208 -9.63 -6.18 -1.65
C ASN A 208 -9.20 -6.95 -0.41
N VAL A 209 -8.57 -6.26 0.53
CA VAL A 209 -8.25 -6.86 1.84
C VAL A 209 -9.52 -7.20 2.60
N TYR A 210 -10.54 -6.34 2.62
CA TYR A 210 -11.81 -6.65 3.28
C TYR A 210 -12.49 -7.90 2.73
N VAL A 211 -12.50 -8.09 1.40
CA VAL A 211 -13.03 -9.32 0.78
C VAL A 211 -12.18 -10.53 1.18
N CYS A 212 -10.86 -10.38 1.23
CA CYS A 212 -9.96 -11.45 1.69
C CYS A 212 -10.23 -11.83 3.15
N LEU A 213 -10.44 -10.84 4.03
CA LEU A 213 -10.75 -11.07 5.44
C LEU A 213 -12.05 -11.83 5.60
N ASP A 214 -13.12 -11.45 4.89
CA ASP A 214 -14.39 -12.18 4.90
C ASP A 214 -14.21 -13.63 4.48
N PHE A 215 -13.43 -13.85 3.41
CA PHE A 215 -13.18 -15.19 2.90
C PHE A 215 -12.39 -16.05 3.90
N ILE A 216 -11.44 -15.47 4.64
CA ILE A 216 -10.69 -16.17 5.68
C ILE A 216 -11.61 -16.49 6.86
N GLN A 217 -12.45 -15.54 7.30
CA GLN A 217 -13.40 -15.74 8.38
C GLN A 217 -14.42 -16.83 8.05
N ASP A 218 -14.90 -16.88 6.80
CA ASP A 218 -15.83 -17.91 6.34
C ASP A 218 -15.16 -19.26 6.06
N MET A 219 -13.83 -19.35 6.11
CA MET A 219 -13.10 -20.54 5.70
C MET A 219 -13.53 -21.80 6.47
N CYS A 220 -13.88 -21.66 7.75
CA CYS A 220 -14.27 -22.77 8.63
C CYS A 220 -15.73 -22.73 9.12
N SER A 221 -16.46 -21.63 8.86
CA SER A 221 -17.79 -21.34 9.44
C SER A 221 -18.82 -22.46 9.24
N HIS A 222 -18.82 -23.11 8.07
CA HIS A 222 -19.75 -24.20 7.75
C HIS A 222 -19.53 -25.48 8.56
N TYR A 223 -18.45 -25.54 9.34
CA TYR A 223 -18.01 -26.74 10.05
C TYR A 223 -17.89 -26.51 11.57
N ASP A 224 -18.46 -25.43 12.10
CA ASP A 224 -18.34 -25.04 13.51
C ASP A 224 -18.94 -26.08 14.48
N ASN A 225 -19.91 -26.88 14.01
CA ASN A 225 -20.57 -27.92 14.82
C ASN A 225 -19.87 -29.28 14.80
N LYS A 226 -18.76 -29.44 14.05
CA LYS A 226 -18.06 -30.73 13.89
C LYS A 226 -16.79 -30.79 14.73
N ASP A 227 -16.52 -31.98 15.27
CA ASP A 227 -15.29 -32.27 16.02
C ASP A 227 -14.06 -32.19 15.11
N ASP A 228 -12.96 -31.68 15.66
CA ASP A 228 -11.71 -31.48 14.92
C ASP A 228 -11.15 -32.80 14.34
N ASN A 229 -11.35 -33.94 15.03
CA ASN A 229 -10.87 -35.23 14.54
C ASN A 229 -11.71 -35.73 13.36
N GLU A 230 -13.03 -35.51 13.37
CA GLU A 230 -13.91 -35.85 12.23
C GLU A 230 -13.51 -35.04 10.99
N LEU A 231 -13.21 -33.74 11.18
CA LEU A 231 -12.76 -32.86 10.10
C LEU A 231 -11.38 -33.23 9.57
N LEU A 232 -10.47 -33.66 10.44
CA LEU A 232 -9.14 -34.08 10.04
C LEU A 232 -9.17 -35.30 9.10
N GLU A 233 -10.10 -36.23 9.32
CA GLU A 233 -10.28 -37.43 8.49
C GLU A 233 -11.16 -37.19 7.24
N SER A 234 -11.99 -36.14 7.25
CA SER A 234 -12.87 -35.80 6.15
C SER A 234 -12.10 -35.26 4.93
N LYS A 235 -11.93 -36.10 3.91
CA LYS A 235 -11.26 -35.71 2.67
C LYS A 235 -11.94 -34.53 1.95
N GLU A 236 -13.27 -34.48 1.95
CA GLU A 236 -14.02 -33.39 1.32
C GLU A 236 -13.71 -32.05 1.99
N TYR A 237 -13.68 -32.02 3.33
CA TYR A 237 -13.29 -30.84 4.09
C TYR A 237 -11.86 -30.40 3.76
N GLN A 238 -10.91 -31.34 3.75
CA GLN A 238 -9.50 -31.03 3.43
C GLN A 238 -9.31 -30.50 2.01
N ASP A 239 -10.06 -31.01 1.03
CA ASP A 239 -10.03 -30.53 -0.35
C ASP A 239 -10.60 -29.10 -0.45
N VAL A 240 -11.72 -28.80 0.22
CA VAL A 240 -12.31 -27.45 0.28
C VAL A 240 -11.37 -26.45 0.96
N ILE A 241 -10.80 -26.81 2.12
CA ILE A 241 -9.84 -25.95 2.83
C ILE A 241 -8.60 -25.69 1.97
N ARG A 242 -8.11 -26.70 1.25
CA ARG A 242 -6.99 -26.54 0.33
C ARG A 242 -7.27 -25.50 -0.75
N GLU A 243 -8.42 -25.61 -1.42
CA GLU A 243 -8.82 -24.66 -2.46
C GLU A 243 -8.94 -23.24 -1.90
N ARG A 244 -9.55 -23.10 -0.71
CA ARG A 244 -9.68 -21.82 -0.01
C ARG A 244 -8.31 -21.22 0.36
N LEU A 245 -7.39 -22.01 0.90
CA LEU A 245 -6.04 -21.55 1.22
C LEU A 245 -5.25 -21.13 -0.03
N ILE A 246 -5.36 -21.88 -1.13
CA ILE A 246 -4.73 -21.51 -2.42
C ILE A 246 -5.29 -20.18 -2.93
N PHE A 247 -6.59 -19.96 -2.79
CA PHE A 247 -7.22 -18.68 -3.14
C PHE A 247 -6.64 -17.53 -2.29
N VAL A 248 -6.55 -17.70 -0.96
CA VAL A 248 -5.95 -16.70 -0.07
C VAL A 248 -4.51 -16.39 -0.46
N VAL A 249 -3.67 -17.41 -0.70
CA VAL A 249 -2.29 -17.22 -1.18
C VAL A 249 -2.25 -16.40 -2.46
N THR A 250 -3.10 -16.74 -3.43
CA THR A 250 -3.16 -16.05 -4.73
C THR A 250 -3.58 -14.58 -4.55
N LYS A 251 -4.56 -14.32 -3.68
CA LYS A 251 -5.04 -12.97 -3.38
C LYS A 251 -3.99 -12.13 -2.66
N THR A 252 -3.33 -12.68 -1.66
CA THR A 252 -2.24 -12.02 -0.95
C THR A 252 -1.07 -11.68 -1.88
N GLN A 253 -0.69 -12.59 -2.79
CA GLN A 253 0.35 -12.30 -3.78
C GLN A 253 -0.02 -11.18 -4.73
N ASN A 254 -1.27 -11.17 -5.16
CA ASN A 254 -1.79 -10.12 -6.03
C ASN A 254 -1.85 -8.77 -5.30
N LEU A 255 -2.22 -8.77 -4.01
CA LEU A 255 -2.13 -7.60 -3.14
C LEU A 255 -0.68 -7.09 -3.03
N ILE A 256 0.30 -7.98 -2.85
CA ILE A 256 1.73 -7.60 -2.80
C ILE A 256 2.16 -6.93 -4.10
N LYS A 257 1.77 -7.47 -5.26
CA LYS A 257 2.11 -6.85 -6.57
C LYS A 257 1.52 -5.46 -6.70
N VAL A 258 0.25 -5.28 -6.35
CA VAL A 258 -0.42 -3.97 -6.37
C VAL A 258 0.26 -3.01 -5.41
N THR A 259 0.57 -3.46 -4.20
CA THR A 259 1.25 -2.65 -3.18
C THR A 259 2.62 -2.19 -3.65
N ASN A 260 3.42 -3.08 -4.23
CA ASN A 260 4.73 -2.73 -4.79
C ASN A 260 4.57 -1.72 -5.93
N CYS A 261 3.60 -1.91 -6.83
CA CYS A 261 3.33 -0.94 -7.89
C CYS A 261 2.91 0.43 -7.34
N VAL A 262 2.10 0.47 -6.28
CA VAL A 262 1.72 1.72 -5.60
C VAL A 262 2.92 2.35 -4.91
N SER A 263 3.77 1.54 -4.28
CA SER A 263 5.02 1.99 -3.65
C SER A 263 5.95 2.63 -4.67
N ASP A 264 6.13 2.02 -5.84
CA ASP A 264 6.96 2.57 -6.91
C ASP A 264 6.44 3.96 -7.36
N ILE A 265 5.12 4.10 -7.51
CA ILE A 265 4.49 5.39 -7.84
C ILE A 265 4.73 6.40 -6.72
N CYS A 266 4.55 6.00 -5.45
CA CYS A 266 4.83 6.85 -4.29
C CYS A 266 6.30 7.29 -4.26
N THR A 267 7.23 6.38 -4.53
CA THR A 267 8.67 6.66 -4.53
C THR A 267 9.04 7.68 -5.60
N GLU A 268 8.48 7.56 -6.81
CA GLU A 268 8.68 8.56 -7.88
C GLU A 268 8.17 9.97 -7.46
N MET A 269 7.20 10.05 -6.54
CA MET A 269 6.55 11.30 -6.14
C MET A 269 7.22 12.01 -4.94
N ILE A 270 8.09 11.32 -4.18
CA ILE A 270 8.73 11.88 -2.97
C ILE A 270 9.42 13.21 -3.23
N PRO A 271 10.27 13.36 -4.26
CA PRO A 271 11.03 14.59 -4.41
C PRO A 271 10.10 15.79 -4.57
N ALA A 272 9.00 15.62 -5.30
CA ALA A 272 8.00 16.67 -5.46
C ALA A 272 7.31 17.02 -4.12
N VAL A 273 6.94 16.01 -3.32
CA VAL A 273 6.30 16.22 -2.02
C VAL A 273 7.26 16.89 -1.02
N VAL A 274 8.52 16.47 -0.97
CA VAL A 274 9.53 17.07 -0.08
C VAL A 274 9.85 18.50 -0.49
N ILE A 275 10.08 18.76 -1.78
CA ILE A 275 10.35 20.11 -2.28
C ILE A 275 9.16 21.03 -2.02
N SER A 276 7.93 20.58 -2.28
CA SER A 276 6.72 21.37 -2.03
C SER A 276 6.51 21.65 -0.54
N GLY A 277 6.73 20.66 0.33
CA GLY A 277 6.68 20.84 1.78
C GLY A 277 7.74 21.83 2.29
N PHE A 278 8.98 21.73 1.78
CA PHE A 278 10.06 22.65 2.12
C PHE A 278 9.75 24.09 1.66
N LEU A 279 9.29 24.26 0.41
CA LEU A 279 8.88 25.57 -0.12
C LEU A 279 7.68 26.14 0.65
N MET A 280 6.72 25.31 1.05
CA MET A 280 5.62 25.72 1.92
C MET A 280 6.15 26.22 3.27
N GLY A 281 7.08 25.48 3.89
CA GLY A 281 7.72 25.88 5.15
C GLY A 281 8.44 27.23 5.03
N LEU A 282 9.24 27.41 3.98
CA LEU A 282 9.91 28.69 3.69
C LEU A 282 8.91 29.83 3.46
N SER A 283 7.81 29.57 2.74
CA SER A 283 6.74 30.54 2.52
C SER A 283 6.11 30.95 3.85
N ALA A 284 5.71 29.98 4.67
CA ALA A 284 5.12 30.22 5.99
C ALA A 284 6.06 30.97 6.94
N MET A 285 7.35 30.62 6.97
CA MET A 285 8.36 31.31 7.78
C MET A 285 8.58 32.73 7.29
N SER A 286 8.83 32.92 6.00
CA SER A 286 9.03 34.27 5.41
C SER A 286 7.83 35.16 5.71
N PHE A 287 6.63 34.59 5.66
CA PHE A 287 5.40 35.30 5.95
C PHE A 287 5.22 35.62 7.44
N ALA A 288 5.63 34.73 8.34
CA ALA A 288 5.64 35.00 9.77
C ALA A 288 6.61 36.13 10.16
N TYR A 289 7.77 36.22 9.48
CA TYR A 289 8.77 37.26 9.75
C TYR A 289 8.45 38.61 9.10
N LEU A 290 7.85 38.61 7.91
CA LEU A 290 7.57 39.82 7.13
C LEU A 290 6.12 40.31 7.27
N GLY A 291 5.35 39.74 8.21
CA GLY A 291 3.91 39.94 8.31
C GLY A 291 3.46 41.41 8.28
N ASP A 292 4.16 42.28 9.01
CA ASP A 292 3.83 43.72 9.08
C ASP A 292 3.94 44.46 7.74
N PHE A 293 4.71 43.91 6.78
CA PHE A 293 4.84 44.46 5.44
C PHE A 293 3.70 44.07 4.49
N PHE A 294 2.99 42.98 4.78
CA PHE A 294 2.00 42.42 3.87
C PHE A 294 0.56 42.80 4.28
N GLY A 295 -0.30 43.05 3.29
CA GLY A 295 -1.71 43.34 3.55
C GLY A 295 -2.48 42.12 4.05
N HIS A 296 -3.64 42.34 4.69
CA HIS A 296 -4.53 41.28 5.18
C HIS A 296 -4.90 40.23 4.11
N TRP A 297 -4.93 40.61 2.83
CA TRP A 297 -5.22 39.69 1.73
C TRP A 297 -4.13 38.62 1.55
N CYS A 298 -2.85 39.00 1.61
CA CYS A 298 -1.73 38.05 1.58
C CYS A 298 -1.78 37.04 2.74
N TYR A 299 -2.25 37.46 3.93
CA TYR A 299 -2.45 36.54 5.07
C TYR A 299 -3.47 35.47 4.74
N PHE A 300 -4.60 35.88 4.16
CA PHE A 300 -5.64 34.96 3.74
C PHE A 300 -5.15 34.00 2.66
N GLN A 301 -4.41 34.48 1.66
CA GLN A 301 -3.82 33.64 0.62
C GLN A 301 -2.88 32.56 1.19
N ASN A 302 -1.93 32.97 2.04
CA ASN A 302 -1.00 32.03 2.68
C ASN A 302 -1.72 31.03 3.58
N PHE A 303 -2.74 31.48 4.33
CA PHE A 303 -3.54 30.58 5.16
C PHE A 303 -4.24 29.51 4.31
N VAL A 304 -4.95 29.91 3.25
CA VAL A 304 -5.66 28.98 2.37
C VAL A 304 -4.68 28.02 1.69
N TRP A 305 -3.53 28.51 1.24
CA TRP A 305 -2.47 27.66 0.67
C TRP A 305 -1.93 26.64 1.67
N CYS A 306 -1.52 27.09 2.85
CA CYS A 306 -0.99 26.22 3.91
C CYS A 306 -2.03 25.19 4.34
N PHE A 307 -3.30 25.59 4.47
CA PHE A 307 -4.39 24.69 4.82
C PHE A 307 -4.59 23.58 3.78
N THR A 308 -4.60 23.93 2.49
CA THR A 308 -4.74 22.98 1.38
C THR A 308 -3.53 22.04 1.26
N THR A 309 -2.31 22.54 1.47
CA THR A 309 -1.12 21.68 1.46
C THR A 309 -1.07 20.76 2.70
N ALA A 310 -1.45 21.26 3.88
CA ALA A 310 -1.54 20.44 5.09
C ALA A 310 -2.59 19.33 4.94
N SER A 311 -3.75 19.61 4.33
CA SER A 311 -4.76 18.57 4.07
C SER A 311 -4.25 17.48 3.15
N VAL A 312 -3.41 17.81 2.16
CA VAL A 312 -2.74 16.82 1.30
C VAL A 312 -1.83 15.89 2.12
N LEU A 313 -1.02 16.42 3.04
CA LEU A 313 -0.16 15.61 3.91
C LEU A 313 -0.98 14.69 4.83
N ILE A 314 -2.10 15.19 5.37
CA ILE A 314 -3.03 14.40 6.17
C ILE A 314 -3.61 13.24 5.33
N ILE A 315 -3.95 13.46 4.07
CA ILE A 315 -4.43 12.40 3.17
C ILE A 315 -3.37 11.33 3.00
N TYR A 316 -2.13 11.70 2.70
CA TYR A 316 -1.03 10.75 2.51
C TYR A 316 -0.84 9.86 3.75
N THR A 317 -0.64 10.49 4.90
CA THR A 317 -0.41 9.80 6.18
C THR A 317 -1.59 8.91 6.58
N HIS A 318 -2.83 9.42 6.43
CA HIS A 318 -4.02 8.64 6.74
C HIS A 318 -4.19 7.44 5.81
N CYS A 319 -3.91 7.60 4.51
CA CYS A 319 -3.97 6.51 3.54
C CYS A 319 -3.03 5.37 3.92
N GLY A 320 -1.73 5.67 4.09
CA GLY A 320 -0.78 4.61 4.37
C GLY A 320 -0.94 3.99 5.76
N GLN A 321 -1.35 4.75 6.78
CA GLN A 321 -1.73 4.14 8.07
C GLN A 321 -2.93 3.20 7.93
N THR A 322 -3.99 3.64 7.26
CA THR A 322 -5.21 2.82 7.12
C THR A 322 -4.90 1.55 6.34
N PHE A 323 -4.04 1.64 5.32
CA PHE A 323 -3.57 0.47 4.57
C PHE A 323 -2.77 -0.50 5.45
N GLU A 324 -1.79 -0.01 6.21
CA GLU A 324 -0.99 -0.81 7.13
C GLU A 324 -1.90 -1.53 8.15
N ASN A 325 -2.83 -0.80 8.77
CA ASN A 325 -3.78 -1.35 9.75
C ASN A 325 -4.64 -2.47 9.14
N VAL A 326 -5.14 -2.28 7.91
CA VAL A 326 -6.02 -3.26 7.27
C VAL A 326 -5.25 -4.48 6.78
N THR A 327 -4.04 -4.33 6.27
CA THR A 327 -3.19 -5.47 5.90
C THR A 327 -2.72 -6.28 7.11
N GLY A 328 -2.43 -5.63 8.24
CA GLY A 328 -2.10 -6.30 9.50
C GLY A 328 -3.21 -7.23 9.99
N LYS A 329 -4.48 -6.83 9.83
CA LYS A 329 -5.63 -7.67 10.20
C LYS A 329 -5.70 -9.00 9.47
N ILE A 330 -5.08 -9.15 8.29
CA ILE A 330 -5.06 -10.43 7.57
C ILE A 330 -4.31 -11.47 8.40
N PHE A 331 -3.19 -11.07 9.01
CA PHE A 331 -2.43 -11.96 9.88
C PHE A 331 -3.26 -12.38 11.09
N ASP A 332 -3.87 -11.43 11.79
CA ASP A 332 -4.66 -11.70 13.01
C ASP A 332 -5.81 -12.67 12.71
N VAL A 333 -6.58 -12.41 11.67
CA VAL A 333 -7.74 -13.24 11.28
C VAL A 333 -7.31 -14.61 10.77
N LEU A 334 -6.20 -14.68 10.02
CA LEU A 334 -5.66 -15.97 9.59
C LEU A 334 -5.14 -16.78 10.78
N TYR A 335 -4.50 -16.13 11.76
CA TYR A 335 -3.99 -16.76 12.97
C TYR A 335 -5.10 -17.34 13.86
N GLU A 336 -6.23 -16.62 13.96
CA GLU A 336 -7.43 -17.07 14.69
C GLU A 336 -8.21 -18.21 14.01
N THR A 337 -7.86 -18.55 12.75
CA THR A 337 -8.52 -19.64 12.04
C THR A 337 -8.24 -20.98 12.72
N ARG A 338 -9.23 -21.90 12.78
CA ARG A 338 -9.11 -23.23 13.39
C ARG A 338 -8.19 -24.17 12.57
N TRP A 339 -6.89 -23.88 12.56
CA TRP A 339 -5.89 -24.61 11.77
C TRP A 339 -5.58 -26.01 12.34
N THR A 340 -6.02 -26.31 13.56
CA THR A 340 -5.87 -27.61 14.22
C THR A 340 -6.60 -28.73 13.47
N SER A 341 -7.74 -28.44 12.84
CA SER A 341 -8.48 -29.40 12.03
C SER A 341 -7.86 -29.65 10.64
N PHE A 342 -6.81 -28.92 10.25
CA PHE A 342 -6.20 -29.05 8.93
C PHE A 342 -5.25 -30.24 8.87
N ASP A 343 -5.19 -30.92 7.72
CA ASP A 343 -4.21 -31.97 7.47
C ASP A 343 -2.78 -31.41 7.35
N ARG A 344 -1.79 -32.31 7.31
CA ARG A 344 -0.37 -31.91 7.21
C ARG A 344 -0.06 -31.08 5.95
N SER A 345 -0.80 -31.26 4.87
CA SER A 345 -0.56 -30.53 3.62
C SER A 345 -1.09 -29.11 3.70
N ASN A 346 -2.32 -28.95 4.20
CA ASN A 346 -3.00 -27.67 4.37
C ASN A 346 -2.32 -26.83 5.44
N ARG A 347 -1.88 -27.44 6.56
CA ARG A 347 -1.06 -26.75 7.58
C ARG A 347 0.22 -26.14 7.00
N LYS A 348 0.88 -26.81 6.05
CA LYS A 348 2.07 -26.25 5.39
C LYS A 348 1.72 -25.02 4.55
N ILE A 349 0.64 -25.06 3.77
CA ILE A 349 0.20 -23.91 2.97
C ILE A 349 -0.19 -22.74 3.90
N PHE A 350 -0.93 -23.05 4.95
CA PHE A 350 -1.31 -22.10 5.99
C PHE A 350 -0.09 -21.41 6.62
N LEU A 351 0.90 -22.18 7.10
CA LEU A 351 2.12 -21.63 7.69
C LEU A 351 2.94 -20.79 6.71
N LEU A 352 3.07 -21.23 5.45
CA LEU A 352 3.73 -20.44 4.40
C LEU A 352 3.01 -19.11 4.16
N THR A 353 1.68 -19.13 4.17
CA THR A 353 0.86 -17.92 4.02
C THR A 353 1.07 -16.99 5.21
N LEU A 354 1.05 -17.54 6.43
CA LEU A 354 1.22 -16.79 7.68
C LEU A 354 2.59 -16.11 7.75
N MET A 355 3.66 -16.82 7.39
CA MET A 355 5.02 -16.25 7.29
C MET A 355 5.08 -15.13 6.23
N ALA A 356 4.37 -15.28 5.10
CA ALA A 356 4.38 -14.28 4.04
C ALA A 356 3.65 -12.97 4.39
N ILE A 357 2.72 -13.01 5.34
CA ILE A 357 1.90 -11.86 5.78
C ILE A 357 2.23 -11.38 7.19
N GLN A 358 3.22 -11.99 7.85
CA GLN A 358 3.58 -11.69 9.24
C GLN A 358 3.90 -10.21 9.46
N GLU A 359 4.53 -9.57 8.47
CA GLU A 359 4.80 -8.14 8.51
C GLU A 359 3.70 -7.36 7.78
N PRO A 360 2.98 -6.45 8.46
CA PRO A 360 2.05 -5.55 7.82
C PRO A 360 2.74 -4.80 6.70
N ARG A 361 2.07 -4.69 5.55
CA ARG A 361 2.66 -4.02 4.39
C ARG A 361 2.54 -2.52 4.58
N LYS A 362 3.69 -1.88 4.75
CA LYS A 362 3.80 -0.42 4.81
C LYS A 362 3.92 0.14 3.39
N LEU A 363 3.25 1.25 3.12
CA LEU A 363 3.54 2.05 1.93
C LEU A 363 4.80 2.86 2.23
N SER A 364 5.93 2.45 1.67
CA SER A 364 7.21 3.10 1.87
C SER A 364 7.55 4.03 0.73
N PHE A 365 8.01 5.22 1.08
CA PHE A 365 8.64 6.16 0.17
C PHE A 365 10.07 5.67 -0.12
N THR A 366 10.82 5.45 0.95
CA THR A 366 12.16 4.86 0.94
C THR A 366 12.18 3.69 1.91
N ASP A 367 13.26 2.90 1.93
CA ASP A 367 13.42 1.78 2.88
C ASP A 367 13.30 2.23 4.35
N THR A 368 13.53 3.51 4.63
CA THR A 368 13.51 4.09 5.98
C THR A 368 12.27 4.95 6.27
N VAL A 369 11.59 5.46 5.24
CA VAL A 369 10.50 6.42 5.40
C VAL A 369 9.20 5.78 4.93
N SER A 370 8.33 5.46 5.88
CA SER A 370 7.00 4.92 5.61
C SER A 370 5.93 6.02 5.66
N CYS A 371 4.91 5.89 4.81
CA CYS A 371 3.79 6.82 4.70
C CYS A 371 2.74 6.52 5.78
N ASN A 372 3.10 6.60 7.05
CA ASN A 372 2.20 6.34 8.17
C ASN A 372 2.33 7.46 9.23
N TYR A 373 1.70 7.29 10.40
CA TYR A 373 1.80 8.33 11.44
C TYR A 373 3.22 8.50 11.99
N GLU A 374 4.10 7.51 11.81
CA GLU A 374 5.51 7.63 12.18
C GLU A 374 6.20 8.76 11.40
N LEU A 375 5.83 8.98 10.13
CA LEU A 375 6.31 10.11 9.34
C LEU A 375 5.98 11.45 10.00
N GLY A 376 4.76 11.59 10.53
CA GLY A 376 4.33 12.80 11.23
C GLY A 376 5.17 13.02 12.50
N VAL A 377 5.32 11.98 13.31
CA VAL A 377 6.06 12.05 14.59
C VAL A 377 7.55 12.30 14.36
N GLN A 378 8.16 11.64 13.37
CA GLN A 378 9.57 11.84 13.02
C GLN A 378 9.84 13.26 12.53
N SER A 379 8.91 13.84 11.76
CA SER A 379 9.00 15.23 11.28
C SER A 379 9.00 16.23 12.44
N ASP A 380 8.09 16.06 13.40
CA ASP A 380 8.00 16.94 14.58
C ASP A 380 9.24 16.81 15.48
N SER A 381 9.71 15.58 15.71
CA SER A 381 10.90 15.35 16.55
C SER A 381 12.18 15.94 15.93
N SER A 382 12.29 15.91 14.60
CA SER A 382 13.43 16.49 13.88
C SER A 382 13.40 18.02 13.93
N ALA A 383 12.22 18.62 13.77
CA ALA A 383 12.04 20.06 13.90
C ALA A 383 12.38 20.55 15.33
N ALA A 384 11.95 19.81 16.35
CA ALA A 384 12.26 20.12 17.75
C ALA A 384 13.77 20.03 18.05
N ARG A 385 14.47 19.04 17.48
CA ARG A 385 15.93 18.92 17.60
C ARG A 385 16.65 20.09 16.95
N ILE A 386 16.28 20.45 15.72
CA ILE A 386 16.88 21.61 15.03
C ILE A 386 16.66 22.90 15.81
N GLN A 387 15.47 23.11 16.37
CA GLN A 387 15.21 24.29 17.22
C GLN A 387 16.05 24.28 18.50
N ALA A 388 16.21 23.11 19.14
CA ALA A 388 17.07 22.97 20.31
C ALA A 388 18.54 23.27 19.98
N ASP A 389 19.05 22.74 18.86
CA ASP A 389 20.44 22.94 18.42
C ASP A 389 20.71 24.40 18.05
N VAL A 390 19.76 25.06 17.39
CA VAL A 390 19.84 26.51 17.09
C VAL A 390 19.82 27.34 18.38
N ALA A 391 19.03 26.95 19.38
CA ALA A 391 18.95 27.65 20.66
C ALA A 391 20.22 27.49 21.51
N THR A 392 20.90 26.34 21.45
CA THR A 392 22.16 26.09 22.20
C THR A 392 23.39 26.75 21.56
N GLY A 393 23.29 27.21 20.32
CA GLY A 393 24.40 27.82 19.59
C GLY A 393 25.48 26.79 19.16
N PRO A 394 26.24 27.08 18.09
CA PRO A 394 27.16 26.12 17.48
C PRO A 394 28.31 25.67 18.41
N GLU A 395 28.64 26.46 19.43
CA GLU A 395 29.72 26.19 20.36
C GLU A 395 29.36 25.10 21.39
N GLU A 396 28.09 25.02 21.84
CA GLU A 396 27.63 23.94 22.73
C GLU A 396 27.34 22.65 21.97
N VAL A 397 26.88 22.73 20.71
CA VAL A 397 26.66 21.54 19.87
C VAL A 397 28.00 20.85 19.59
N SER A 398 29.04 21.61 19.25
CA SER A 398 30.40 21.07 19.07
C SER A 398 30.98 20.48 20.36
N LYS A 399 30.72 21.10 21.52
CA LYS A 399 31.10 20.52 22.82
C LYS A 399 30.33 19.24 23.14
N ARG A 400 29.03 19.18 22.87
CA ARG A 400 28.23 17.97 23.05
C ARG A 400 28.66 16.85 22.12
N GLU A 401 28.92 17.11 20.85
CA GLU A 401 29.43 16.08 19.91
C GLU A 401 30.84 15.61 20.28
N ALA A 402 31.67 16.49 20.84
CA ALA A 402 32.98 16.11 21.39
C ALA A 402 32.89 15.39 22.75
N GLU A 403 31.80 15.61 23.51
CA GLU A 403 31.53 14.97 24.80
C GLU A 403 30.61 13.75 24.71
N VAL A 404 30.01 13.41 23.55
CA VAL A 404 29.35 12.11 23.33
C VAL A 404 30.47 11.08 23.33
N PRO A 405 30.74 10.41 24.46
CA PRO A 405 31.91 9.58 24.55
C PRO A 405 31.55 8.27 23.86
N ASN A 406 32.47 7.75 23.06
CA ASN A 406 32.48 6.41 22.48
C ASN A 406 32.14 5.28 23.50
N THR A 407 32.10 5.62 24.79
CA THR A 407 31.64 4.82 25.93
C THR A 407 30.36 4.02 25.73
N GLN A 408 29.34 4.44 24.96
CA GLN A 408 28.14 3.60 24.83
C GLN A 408 28.40 2.40 23.91
N PHE A 409 29.15 2.62 22.81
CA PHE A 409 29.57 1.56 21.92
C PHE A 409 30.67 0.69 22.55
N GLU A 410 31.64 1.30 23.25
CA GLU A 410 32.68 0.58 23.99
C GLU A 410 32.10 -0.26 25.15
N LYS A 411 31.10 0.26 25.90
CA LYS A 411 30.41 -0.53 26.95
C LYS A 411 29.61 -1.70 26.38
N GLU A 412 29.01 -1.54 25.21
CA GLU A 412 28.28 -2.62 24.52
C GLU A 412 29.26 -3.69 24.00
N LEU A 413 30.42 -3.26 23.47
CA LEU A 413 31.49 -4.14 23.00
C LEU A 413 32.14 -4.92 24.17
N ASP A 414 32.40 -4.25 25.29
CA ASP A 414 32.93 -4.86 26.51
C ASP A 414 31.95 -5.86 27.13
N ARG A 415 30.64 -5.57 27.11
CA ARG A 415 29.61 -6.54 27.53
C ARG A 415 29.63 -7.80 26.67
N ARG A 416 29.66 -7.66 25.35
CA ARG A 416 29.71 -8.82 24.43
C ARG A 416 31.00 -9.64 24.62
N ASN A 417 32.14 -8.96 24.84
CA ASN A 417 33.40 -9.64 25.10
C ASN A 417 33.44 -10.36 26.46
N MET A 418 32.79 -9.82 27.50
CA MET A 418 32.66 -10.51 28.79
C MET A 418 31.79 -11.76 28.71
N ASP A 419 30.72 -11.74 27.91
CA ASP A 419 29.84 -12.90 27.77
C ASP A 419 30.47 -14.02 26.94
N LEU A 420 31.24 -13.68 25.89
CA LEU A 420 32.04 -14.64 25.13
C LEU A 420 33.10 -15.34 26.00
N ASN A 421 33.74 -14.61 26.92
CA ASN A 421 34.75 -15.18 27.81
C ASN A 421 34.16 -16.08 28.92
N LYS A 422 32.88 -15.93 29.26
CA LYS A 422 32.20 -16.81 30.21
C LYS A 422 31.80 -18.16 29.59
N GLY A 423 31.62 -18.22 28.27
CA GLY A 423 31.35 -19.46 27.55
C GLY A 423 32.55 -20.41 27.49
N HIS A 424 33.77 -19.87 27.36
CA HIS A 424 35.01 -20.66 27.21
C HIS A 424 35.60 -21.23 28.52
N ARG A 425 35.01 -20.97 29.69
CA ARG A 425 35.45 -21.57 30.97
C ARG A 425 34.57 -22.74 31.44
N ARG A 426 33.64 -23.22 30.60
CA ARG A 426 32.72 -24.33 30.92
C ARG A 426 32.86 -25.55 30.00
N GLU A 427 33.91 -25.59 29.18
CA GLU A 427 34.43 -26.78 28.51
C GLU A 427 35.82 -27.08 29.09
#